data_AF-A0A7C1RF78-F1
#
_entry.id   AF-A0A7C1RF78-F1
#
_cell.length_a   1.000
_cell.length_b   1.000
_cell.length_c   1.000
_cell.angle_alpha   90.00
_cell.angle_beta   90.00
_cell.angle_gamma   90.00
#
_symmetry.space_group_name_H-M   'P 1'
#
loop_
_entity.id
_entity.type
_entity.pdbx_description
1 polymer ?
#
loop_
_entity_poly.entity_id
_entity_poly.type
_entity_poly.pdbx_seq_one_letter_code
_entity_poly.pdbx_strand_id
1 'polypeptide(L)'
;MKTQRLVLIDGEHYPDVTAWAVERLGGVCCAVFLGGSEKIGGIKDIEDKLGIPVYHAEDYITALVRALKENDVSEVVDLSDEPVLNYEDRFRIASLCMFHGVTYRGADFTFTPKPLKKPEKPSLAVIGTGKRVGKTAVSGFIARTLKGIAKPVIVTMGRGGPEEPELIEGDKFNITPEFLLRFAESGKHAASDHFEDALTSRVTTIGCRRCGGGMAGFPFFDVVEEGVKLAESLPNDLIILEGSGATFPAYRADRYVVVVGARQKLDFIRGYFGPFRISLADVVVVTMADSVDEDK
;
A
#
# COMPACT_ATOMS: atom_id res chain seq x y z
N MET A 1 17.60 -16.89 6.32
CA MET A 1 16.80 -16.72 7.56
C MET A 1 15.77 -17.84 7.61
N LYS A 2 15.51 -18.44 8.76
CA LYS A 2 14.51 -19.51 8.89
C LYS A 2 13.14 -18.84 8.78
N THR A 3 12.31 -19.21 7.80
CA THR A 3 10.95 -18.65 7.65
C THR A 3 10.16 -18.93 8.93
N GLN A 4 9.76 -17.86 9.63
CA GLN A 4 8.83 -17.96 10.76
C GLN A 4 7.42 -17.69 10.25
N ARG A 5 6.54 -18.68 10.49
CA ARG A 5 5.16 -18.69 10.03
C ARG A 5 4.21 -18.56 11.20
N LEU A 6 3.20 -17.74 11.02
CA LEU A 6 1.99 -17.74 11.84
C LEU A 6 0.92 -18.50 11.06
N VAL A 7 0.16 -19.38 11.72
CA VAL A 7 -0.99 -20.04 11.09
C VAL A 7 -2.31 -19.48 11.61
N LEU A 8 -3.27 -19.30 10.72
CA LEU A 8 -4.66 -19.04 11.10
C LEU A 8 -5.41 -20.36 11.14
N ILE A 9 -6.09 -20.63 12.25
CA ILE A 9 -6.80 -21.89 12.49
C ILE A 9 -8.23 -21.60 12.92
N ASP A 10 -9.14 -22.49 12.55
CA ASP A 10 -10.56 -22.40 12.92
C ASP A 10 -10.97 -23.56 13.85
N GLY A 11 -12.22 -23.51 14.30
CA GLY A 11 -12.84 -24.60 15.04
C GLY A 11 -13.44 -25.70 14.19
N GLU A 12 -13.58 -25.53 12.88
CA GLU A 12 -14.24 -26.51 12.01
C GLU A 12 -13.37 -27.76 11.81
N HIS A 13 -12.04 -27.58 11.81
CA HIS A 13 -11.08 -28.67 11.75
C HIS A 13 -10.76 -29.22 13.16
N TYR A 14 -10.79 -30.56 13.28
CA TYR A 14 -10.36 -31.22 14.51
C TYR A 14 -8.89 -30.90 14.84
N PRO A 15 -8.51 -30.77 16.13
CA PRO A 15 -7.14 -30.44 16.55
C PRO A 15 -6.06 -31.32 15.94
N ASP A 16 -6.35 -32.61 15.77
CA ASP A 16 -5.41 -33.58 15.20
C ASP A 16 -5.12 -33.30 13.73
N VAL A 17 -6.10 -32.80 12.98
CA VAL A 17 -5.95 -32.39 11.57
C VAL A 17 -5.11 -31.11 11.50
N THR A 18 -5.40 -30.14 12.35
CA THR A 18 -4.64 -28.88 12.43
C THR A 18 -3.19 -29.13 12.84
N ALA A 19 -2.94 -29.99 13.84
CA ALA A 19 -1.60 -30.37 14.28
C ALA A 19 -0.80 -31.03 13.16
N TRP A 20 -1.42 -31.96 12.42
CA TRP A 20 -0.82 -32.59 11.25
C TRP A 20 -0.45 -31.58 10.16
N ALA A 21 -1.30 -30.57 9.91
CA ALA A 21 -1.03 -29.53 8.93
C ALA A 21 0.12 -28.61 9.37
N VAL A 22 0.13 -28.21 10.64
CA VAL A 22 1.19 -27.38 11.25
C VAL A 22 2.55 -28.09 11.19
N GLU A 23 2.59 -29.37 11.53
CA GLU A 23 3.81 -30.19 11.47
C GLU A 23 4.37 -30.25 10.04
N ARG A 24 3.49 -30.51 9.05
CA ARG A 24 3.89 -30.58 7.63
C ARG A 24 4.36 -29.25 7.07
N LEU A 25 3.74 -28.14 7.49
CA LEU A 25 4.12 -26.81 7.04
C LEU A 25 5.52 -26.43 7.53
N GLY A 26 5.84 -26.79 8.78
CA GLY A 26 7.11 -26.53 9.42
C GLY A 26 7.40 -25.04 9.62
N GLY A 27 8.32 -24.71 10.55
CA GLY A 27 8.69 -23.32 10.83
C GLY A 27 7.55 -22.45 11.35
N VAL A 28 6.51 -23.07 11.93
CA VAL A 28 5.39 -22.36 12.57
C VAL A 28 5.81 -21.93 13.97
N CYS A 29 5.69 -20.64 14.28
CA CYS A 29 6.05 -20.08 15.59
C CYS A 29 4.85 -19.89 16.52
N CYS A 30 3.66 -19.66 15.96
CA CYS A 30 2.42 -19.47 16.71
C CYS A 30 1.20 -19.66 15.82
N ALA A 31 0.03 -19.79 16.45
CA ALA A 31 -1.27 -19.85 15.77
C ALA A 31 -2.19 -18.72 16.25
N VAL A 32 -3.13 -18.31 15.41
CA VAL A 32 -4.26 -17.44 15.78
C VAL A 32 -5.54 -18.24 15.59
N PHE A 33 -6.32 -18.39 16.66
CA PHE A 33 -7.63 -19.02 16.62
C PHE A 33 -8.69 -18.01 16.20
N LEU A 34 -9.40 -18.30 15.11
CA LEU A 34 -10.33 -17.39 14.44
C LEU A 34 -11.78 -17.51 14.95
N GLY A 35 -12.09 -18.56 15.70
CA GLY A 35 -13.46 -18.92 16.08
C GLY A 35 -13.96 -20.18 15.36
N GLY A 36 -15.23 -20.50 15.57
CA GLY A 36 -15.88 -21.74 15.12
C GLY A 36 -16.79 -22.30 16.21
N SER A 37 -17.83 -23.01 15.80
CA SER A 37 -18.92 -23.40 16.71
C SER A 37 -18.75 -24.77 17.36
N GLU A 38 -17.93 -25.69 16.81
CA GLU A 38 -17.95 -27.09 17.24
C GLU A 38 -16.60 -27.82 16.99
N LYS A 39 -16.28 -28.84 17.83
CA LYS A 39 -15.21 -29.88 17.70
C LYS A 39 -13.84 -29.64 18.35
N ILE A 40 -13.74 -28.68 19.26
CA ILE A 40 -12.50 -28.40 20.00
C ILE A 40 -12.76 -28.35 21.50
N GLY A 41 -11.79 -28.83 22.28
CA GLY A 41 -11.74 -28.58 23.72
C GLY A 41 -11.47 -27.11 24.03
N GLY A 42 -10.96 -26.80 25.21
CA GLY A 42 -10.53 -25.43 25.51
C GLY A 42 -9.34 -25.02 24.63
N ILE A 43 -9.08 -23.72 24.52
CA ILE A 43 -7.94 -23.18 23.75
C ILE A 43 -6.61 -23.78 24.23
N LYS A 44 -6.52 -24.06 25.54
CA LYS A 44 -5.37 -24.74 26.13
C LYS A 44 -5.14 -26.15 25.58
N ASP A 45 -6.21 -26.89 25.31
CA ASP A 45 -6.11 -28.24 24.72
C ASP A 45 -5.56 -28.17 23.29
N ILE A 46 -5.94 -27.12 22.54
CA ILE A 46 -5.40 -26.85 21.19
C ILE A 46 -3.91 -26.49 21.29
N GLU A 47 -3.55 -25.60 22.20
CA GLU A 47 -2.16 -25.20 22.43
C GLU A 47 -1.28 -26.40 22.81
N ASP A 48 -1.74 -27.23 23.73
CA ASP A 48 -1.05 -28.47 24.14
C ASP A 48 -0.91 -29.46 22.97
N LYS A 49 -1.92 -29.55 22.10
CA LYS A 49 -1.88 -30.44 20.92
C LYS A 49 -0.93 -29.93 19.83
N LEU A 50 -0.93 -28.63 19.54
CA LEU A 50 -0.10 -28.04 18.50
C LEU A 50 1.35 -27.86 18.95
N GLY A 51 1.60 -27.75 20.25
CA GLY A 51 2.93 -27.51 20.82
C GLY A 51 3.50 -26.12 20.50
N ILE A 52 2.62 -25.16 20.15
CA ILE A 52 2.96 -23.78 19.82
C ILE A 52 1.95 -22.82 20.48
N PRO A 53 2.34 -21.58 20.82
CA PRO A 53 1.42 -20.60 21.40
C PRO A 53 0.21 -20.31 20.52
N VAL A 54 -0.99 -20.25 21.13
CA VAL A 54 -2.25 -19.95 20.44
C VAL A 54 -2.82 -18.61 20.91
N TYR A 55 -2.85 -17.65 20.00
CA TYR A 55 -3.46 -16.35 20.20
C TYR A 55 -4.96 -16.39 19.95
N HIS A 56 -5.74 -15.77 20.83
CA HIS A 56 -7.19 -15.64 20.71
C HIS A 56 -7.66 -14.35 21.37
N ALA A 57 -8.81 -13.87 20.93
CA ALA A 57 -9.55 -12.74 21.50
C ALA A 57 -11.01 -12.83 21.03
N GLU A 58 -11.88 -11.95 21.52
CA GLU A 58 -13.26 -11.85 21.01
C GLU A 58 -13.30 -11.51 19.51
N ASP A 59 -12.31 -10.76 19.04
CA ASP A 59 -12.12 -10.38 17.64
C ASP A 59 -10.78 -10.92 17.11
N TYR A 60 -10.82 -11.64 15.99
CA TYR A 60 -9.65 -12.27 15.40
C TYR A 60 -8.62 -11.24 14.92
N ILE A 61 -9.03 -10.02 14.54
CA ILE A 61 -8.10 -8.95 14.14
C ILE A 61 -7.22 -8.55 15.33
N THR A 62 -7.81 -8.39 16.51
CA THR A 62 -7.08 -8.08 17.74
C THR A 62 -6.05 -9.16 18.07
N ALA A 63 -6.43 -10.44 17.98
CA ALA A 63 -5.52 -11.56 18.21
C ALA A 63 -4.38 -11.59 17.18
N LEU A 64 -4.70 -11.39 15.90
CA LEU A 64 -3.71 -11.37 14.82
C LEU A 64 -2.72 -10.21 14.95
N VAL A 65 -3.19 -8.98 15.24
CA VAL A 65 -2.33 -7.82 15.49
C VAL A 65 -1.35 -8.10 16.63
N ARG A 66 -1.84 -8.70 17.72
CA ARG A 66 -1.01 -9.05 18.87
C ARG A 66 0.06 -10.08 18.49
N ALA A 67 -0.34 -11.15 17.79
CA ALA A 67 0.57 -12.19 17.34
C ALA A 67 1.66 -11.65 16.39
N LEU A 68 1.30 -10.77 15.45
CA LEU A 68 2.24 -10.11 14.52
C LEU A 68 3.22 -9.15 15.22
N LYS A 69 2.84 -8.56 16.36
CA LYS A 69 3.70 -7.64 17.13
C LYS A 69 4.66 -8.37 18.07
N GLU A 70 4.21 -9.47 18.65
CA GLU A 70 4.98 -10.23 19.64
C GLU A 70 5.96 -11.24 19.01
N ASN A 71 5.85 -11.50 17.70
CA ASN A 71 6.63 -12.51 16.98
C ASN A 71 7.23 -11.94 15.69
N ASP A 72 8.39 -12.44 15.26
CA ASP A 72 9.05 -12.06 14.00
C ASP A 72 8.48 -12.87 12.82
N VAL A 73 7.23 -12.59 12.46
CA VAL A 73 6.48 -13.33 11.44
C VAL A 73 6.81 -12.83 10.03
N SER A 74 7.21 -13.74 9.14
CA SER A 74 7.46 -13.45 7.73
C SER A 74 6.31 -13.85 6.80
N GLU A 75 5.47 -14.80 7.25
CA GLU A 75 4.34 -15.33 6.50
C GLU A 75 3.20 -15.71 7.45
N VAL A 76 1.98 -15.29 7.15
CA VAL A 76 0.73 -15.80 7.72
C VAL A 76 0.16 -16.82 6.73
N VAL A 77 -0.09 -18.04 7.20
CA VAL A 77 -0.70 -19.12 6.41
C VAL A 77 -2.11 -19.37 6.89
N ASP A 78 -3.07 -19.25 5.98
CA ASP A 78 -4.48 -19.51 6.23
C ASP A 78 -4.77 -21.01 6.11
N LEU A 79 -5.08 -21.66 7.24
CA LEU A 79 -5.56 -23.04 7.29
C LEU A 79 -7.07 -23.10 7.57
N SER A 80 -7.77 -21.96 7.54
CA SER A 80 -9.19 -21.89 7.87
C SER A 80 -10.11 -22.05 6.66
N ASP A 81 -11.36 -22.39 6.95
CA ASP A 81 -12.40 -22.61 5.95
C ASP A 81 -13.72 -21.88 6.28
N GLU A 82 -14.65 -21.89 5.33
CA GLU A 82 -16.03 -21.45 5.55
C GLU A 82 -16.73 -22.39 6.56
N PRO A 83 -17.57 -21.88 7.48
CA PRO A 83 -18.11 -20.52 7.49
C PRO A 83 -17.36 -19.51 8.35
N VAL A 84 -16.19 -19.87 8.93
CA VAL A 84 -15.50 -19.02 9.92
C VAL A 84 -14.93 -17.75 9.30
N LEU A 85 -14.26 -17.87 8.15
CA LEU A 85 -13.85 -16.71 7.35
C LEU A 85 -14.51 -16.73 5.98
N ASN A 86 -15.07 -15.59 5.59
CA ASN A 86 -15.50 -15.34 4.22
C ASN A 86 -14.44 -14.56 3.42
N TYR A 87 -14.74 -14.25 2.17
CA TYR A 87 -13.85 -13.48 1.28
C TYR A 87 -13.50 -12.09 1.82
N GLU A 88 -14.44 -11.38 2.44
CA GLU A 88 -14.19 -10.04 2.99
C GLU A 88 -13.22 -10.09 4.16
N ASP A 89 -13.37 -11.09 5.05
CA ASP A 89 -12.46 -11.29 6.17
C ASP A 89 -11.05 -11.61 5.71
N ARG A 90 -10.90 -12.46 4.68
CA ARG A 90 -9.59 -12.73 4.06
C ARG A 90 -8.96 -11.45 3.48
N PHE A 91 -9.73 -10.53 2.91
CA PHE A 91 -9.21 -9.23 2.47
C PHE A 91 -8.83 -8.29 3.63
N ARG A 92 -9.54 -8.35 4.77
CA ARG A 92 -9.17 -7.60 5.98
C ARG A 92 -7.84 -8.12 6.54
N ILE A 93 -7.68 -9.43 6.63
CA ILE A 93 -6.43 -10.10 7.05
C ILE A 93 -5.30 -9.76 6.07
N ALA A 94 -5.55 -9.86 4.76
CA ALA A 94 -4.58 -9.49 3.74
C ALA A 94 -4.14 -8.03 3.87
N SER A 95 -5.07 -7.12 4.12
CA SER A 95 -4.79 -5.70 4.33
C SER A 95 -3.93 -5.45 5.56
N LEU A 96 -4.21 -6.16 6.66
CA LEU A 96 -3.41 -6.09 7.87
C LEU A 96 -1.99 -6.64 7.65
N CYS A 97 -1.87 -7.79 7.00
CA CYS A 97 -0.57 -8.39 6.67
C CYS A 97 0.25 -7.46 5.76
N MET A 98 -0.38 -6.84 4.75
CA MET A 98 0.24 -5.83 3.90
C MET A 98 0.77 -4.63 4.71
N PHE A 99 0.01 -4.13 5.69
CA PHE A 99 0.43 -3.03 6.56
C PHE A 99 1.66 -3.39 7.41
N HIS A 100 1.71 -4.62 7.91
CA HIS A 100 2.84 -5.15 8.68
C HIS A 100 4.02 -5.64 7.82
N GLY A 101 3.89 -5.64 6.48
CA GLY A 101 4.94 -6.14 5.59
C GLY A 101 5.10 -7.67 5.62
N VAL A 102 4.03 -8.39 5.96
CA VAL A 102 4.00 -9.85 6.09
C VAL A 102 3.25 -10.48 4.91
N THR A 103 3.75 -11.60 4.38
CA THR A 103 3.05 -12.35 3.32
C THR A 103 1.82 -13.03 3.88
N TYR A 104 0.69 -12.98 3.18
CA TYR A 104 -0.50 -13.76 3.54
C TYR A 104 -0.80 -14.78 2.46
N ARG A 105 -0.83 -16.07 2.82
CA ARG A 105 -0.98 -17.19 1.89
C ARG A 105 -2.14 -18.08 2.32
N GLY A 106 -3.09 -18.28 1.42
CA GLY A 106 -4.08 -19.34 1.53
C GLY A 106 -3.72 -20.55 0.66
N ALA A 107 -4.68 -21.46 0.47
CA ALA A 107 -4.46 -22.69 -0.31
C ALA A 107 -4.17 -22.42 -1.80
N ASP A 108 -4.85 -21.42 -2.39
CA ASP A 108 -4.82 -21.10 -3.83
C ASP A 108 -4.52 -19.61 -4.11
N PHE A 109 -4.18 -18.83 -3.08
CA PHE A 109 -3.83 -17.42 -3.21
C PHE A 109 -2.61 -17.04 -2.38
N THR A 110 -1.90 -15.98 -2.79
CA THR A 110 -0.82 -15.37 -2.01
C THR A 110 -0.78 -13.87 -2.26
N PHE A 111 -0.77 -13.11 -1.17
CA PHE A 111 -0.59 -11.66 -1.17
C PHE A 111 0.77 -11.35 -0.54
N THR A 112 1.73 -10.94 -1.38
CA THR A 112 3.09 -10.61 -0.97
C THR A 112 3.29 -9.09 -0.98
N PRO A 113 3.62 -8.46 0.16
CA PRO A 113 3.97 -7.05 0.20
C PRO A 113 5.30 -6.79 -0.52
N LYS A 114 5.42 -5.62 -1.16
CA LYS A 114 6.73 -5.17 -1.64
C LYS A 114 7.55 -4.63 -0.48
N PRO A 115 8.84 -4.99 -0.35
CA PRO A 115 9.73 -4.33 0.59
C PRO A 115 9.71 -2.82 0.37
N LEU A 116 9.41 -2.06 1.42
CA LEU A 116 9.36 -0.61 1.35
C LEU A 116 10.74 -0.03 1.63
N LYS A 117 11.27 0.75 0.69
CA LYS A 117 12.52 1.51 0.88
C LYS A 117 12.24 2.80 1.64
N LYS A 118 13.22 3.34 2.37
CA LYS A 118 13.07 4.64 3.03
C LYS A 118 13.91 5.69 2.28
N PRO A 119 13.37 6.88 1.94
CA PRO A 119 14.19 7.97 1.42
C PRO A 119 15.19 8.47 2.46
N GLU A 120 16.35 8.95 2.02
CA GLU A 120 17.38 9.55 2.89
C GLU A 120 17.00 10.93 3.41
N LYS A 121 16.11 11.62 2.69
CA LYS A 121 15.60 12.95 3.02
C LYS A 121 14.20 12.89 3.61
N PRO A 122 13.77 13.91 4.38
CA PRO A 122 12.38 14.06 4.79
C PRO A 122 11.43 13.85 3.61
N SER A 123 10.37 13.08 3.84
CA SER A 123 9.52 12.60 2.75
C SER A 123 8.03 12.61 3.07
N LEU A 124 7.23 12.92 2.06
CA LEU A 124 5.78 12.90 2.10
C LEU A 124 5.25 12.08 0.92
N ALA A 125 4.43 11.08 1.16
CA ALA A 125 3.75 10.35 0.09
C ALA A 125 2.36 10.93 -0.16
N VAL A 126 2.02 11.19 -1.42
CA VAL A 126 0.67 11.54 -1.87
C VAL A 126 0.13 10.38 -2.70
N ILE A 127 -0.67 9.53 -2.07
CA ILE A 127 -1.27 8.35 -2.68
C ILE A 127 -2.77 8.52 -2.80
N GLY A 128 -3.45 7.60 -3.47
CA GLY A 128 -4.90 7.66 -3.53
C GLY A 128 -5.52 6.30 -3.72
N THR A 129 -6.80 6.23 -3.41
CA THR A 129 -7.56 4.98 -3.42
C THR A 129 -8.06 4.60 -4.82
N GLY A 130 -7.87 5.46 -5.82
CA GLY A 130 -8.45 5.29 -7.14
C GLY A 130 -7.83 6.14 -8.25
N LYS A 131 -8.33 5.94 -9.46
CA LYS A 131 -8.04 6.81 -10.61
C LYS A 131 -8.92 8.05 -10.54
N ARG A 132 -8.40 9.20 -10.98
CA ARG A 132 -9.11 10.48 -11.03
C ARG A 132 -9.69 10.92 -9.68
N VAL A 133 -8.95 10.71 -8.59
CA VAL A 133 -9.32 11.19 -7.25
C VAL A 133 -8.72 12.57 -6.94
N GLY A 134 -8.06 13.23 -7.91
CA GLY A 134 -7.43 14.53 -7.70
C GLY A 134 -6.06 14.51 -7.01
N LYS A 135 -5.34 13.38 -7.02
CA LYS A 135 -4.00 13.27 -6.39
C LYS A 135 -3.02 14.34 -6.86
N THR A 136 -2.83 14.49 -8.17
CA THR A 136 -1.86 15.42 -8.77
C THR A 136 -2.19 16.87 -8.39
N ALA A 137 -3.47 17.25 -8.39
CA ALA A 137 -3.91 18.55 -7.89
C ALA A 137 -3.58 18.77 -6.40
N VAL A 138 -3.80 17.76 -5.55
CA VAL A 138 -3.46 17.81 -4.12
C VAL A 138 -1.94 17.85 -3.93
N SER A 139 -1.18 17.05 -4.66
CA SER A 139 0.29 16.98 -4.63
C SER A 139 0.90 18.32 -5.03
N GLY A 140 0.49 18.88 -6.17
CA GLY A 140 0.93 20.19 -6.62
C GLY A 140 0.55 21.32 -5.66
N PHE A 141 -0.63 21.27 -5.03
CA PHE A 141 -1.03 22.21 -3.97
C PHE A 141 -0.10 22.12 -2.75
N ILE A 142 0.16 20.90 -2.27
CA ILE A 142 1.04 20.65 -1.13
C ILE A 142 2.45 21.14 -1.46
N ALA A 143 3.01 20.77 -2.61
CA ALA A 143 4.35 21.16 -3.02
C ALA A 143 4.49 22.68 -3.12
N ARG A 144 3.53 23.36 -3.74
CA ARG A 144 3.51 24.83 -3.84
C ARG A 144 3.42 25.50 -2.47
N THR A 145 2.64 24.93 -1.56
CA THR A 145 2.50 25.45 -0.19
C THR A 145 3.80 25.26 0.61
N LEU A 146 4.38 24.05 0.56
CA LEU A 146 5.61 23.72 1.28
C LEU A 146 6.85 24.42 0.70
N LYS A 147 6.81 24.86 -0.56
CA LYS A 147 7.84 25.73 -1.17
C LYS A 147 8.11 27.00 -0.35
N GLY A 148 7.15 27.47 0.45
CA GLY A 148 7.33 28.64 1.33
C GLY A 148 8.26 28.39 2.53
N ILE A 149 8.50 27.13 2.91
CA ILE A 149 9.26 26.74 4.11
C ILE A 149 10.32 25.66 3.86
N ALA A 150 10.34 25.06 2.66
CA ALA A 150 11.23 23.98 2.24
C ALA A 150 11.52 24.08 0.72
N LYS A 151 12.36 23.19 0.21
CA LYS A 151 12.68 23.01 -1.22
C LYS A 151 12.17 21.66 -1.72
N PRO A 152 10.85 21.51 -1.92
CA PRO A 152 10.27 20.23 -2.34
C PRO A 152 10.71 19.83 -3.76
N VAL A 153 10.86 18.53 -3.97
CA VAL A 153 10.92 17.88 -5.28
C VAL A 153 9.85 16.80 -5.34
N ILE A 154 9.04 16.79 -6.40
CA ILE A 154 8.05 15.74 -6.61
C ILE A 154 8.68 14.62 -7.44
N VAL A 155 8.67 13.40 -6.94
CA VAL A 155 8.98 12.18 -7.69
C VAL A 155 7.66 11.47 -7.96
N THR A 156 7.22 11.49 -9.21
CA THR A 156 5.96 10.91 -9.64
C THR A 156 6.21 9.75 -10.61
N MET A 157 5.23 8.85 -10.72
CA MET A 157 5.26 7.77 -11.69
C MET A 157 4.03 7.83 -12.59
N GLY A 158 4.19 7.48 -13.87
CA GLY A 158 3.12 7.50 -14.85
C GLY A 158 3.03 6.20 -15.64
N ARG A 159 1.84 5.92 -16.19
CA ARG A 159 1.65 4.82 -17.17
C ARG A 159 2.30 5.13 -18.52
N GLY A 160 2.42 6.41 -18.84
CA GLY A 160 3.16 6.92 -20.00
C GLY A 160 4.42 7.67 -19.59
N GLY A 161 4.97 7.39 -18.40
CA GLY A 161 6.19 8.04 -17.92
C GLY A 161 7.42 7.72 -18.78
N PRO A 162 8.51 8.47 -18.59
CA PRO A 162 9.74 8.34 -19.38
C PRO A 162 10.50 7.04 -19.07
N GLU A 163 11.38 6.65 -20.00
CA GLU A 163 12.20 5.45 -19.87
C GLU A 163 13.12 5.48 -18.64
N GLU A 164 13.85 6.58 -18.54
CA GLU A 164 14.69 6.95 -17.40
C GLU A 164 14.05 8.14 -16.69
N PRO A 165 14.35 8.37 -15.39
CA PRO A 165 13.82 9.52 -14.67
C PRO A 165 14.08 10.85 -15.39
N GLU A 166 13.01 11.59 -15.70
CA GLU A 166 13.09 12.88 -16.40
C GLU A 166 12.86 14.02 -15.42
N LEU A 167 13.87 14.87 -15.24
CA LEU A 167 13.82 16.02 -14.35
C LEU A 167 13.32 17.27 -15.08
N ILE A 168 12.40 17.99 -14.45
CA ILE A 168 11.93 19.31 -14.88
C ILE A 168 12.08 20.30 -13.74
N GLU A 169 12.84 21.37 -13.97
CA GLU A 169 12.94 22.50 -13.04
C GLU A 169 11.73 23.43 -13.22
N GLY A 170 10.59 23.12 -12.60
CA GLY A 170 9.31 23.81 -12.85
C GLY A 170 9.28 25.30 -12.50
N ASP A 171 10.23 25.80 -11.71
CA ASP A 171 10.40 27.22 -11.43
C ASP A 171 11.16 27.99 -12.53
N LYS A 172 12.04 27.30 -13.26
CA LYS A 172 12.88 27.87 -14.34
C LYS A 172 12.33 27.59 -15.72
N PHE A 173 11.78 26.40 -15.93
CA PHE A 173 11.30 25.94 -17.22
C PHE A 173 9.90 26.47 -17.50
N ASN A 174 9.74 27.15 -18.63
CA ASN A 174 8.43 27.64 -19.08
C ASN A 174 7.76 26.59 -19.96
N ILE A 175 6.79 25.87 -19.40
CA ILE A 175 5.98 24.89 -20.12
C ILE A 175 4.90 25.65 -20.91
N THR A 176 5.02 25.69 -22.24
CA THR A 176 4.02 26.30 -23.14
C THR A 176 3.23 25.25 -23.91
N PRO A 177 2.03 25.59 -24.44
CA PRO A 177 1.28 24.68 -25.30
C PRO A 177 2.09 24.19 -26.51
N GLU A 178 2.89 25.06 -27.14
CA GLU A 178 3.72 24.73 -28.31
C GLU A 178 4.86 23.77 -27.94
N PHE A 179 5.41 23.88 -26.73
CA PHE A 179 6.36 22.91 -26.22
C PHE A 179 5.71 21.53 -26.06
N LEU A 180 4.53 21.46 -25.44
CA LEU A 180 3.81 20.21 -25.22
C LEU A 180 3.40 19.54 -26.55
N LEU A 181 2.96 20.32 -27.55
CA LEU A 181 2.64 19.82 -28.88
C LEU A 181 3.87 19.20 -29.57
N ARG A 182 5.00 19.91 -29.60
CA ARG A 182 6.24 19.38 -30.18
C ARG A 182 6.74 18.12 -29.46
N PHE A 183 6.58 18.07 -28.14
CA PHE A 183 6.94 16.90 -27.34
C PHE A 183 6.06 15.69 -27.70
N ALA A 184 4.74 15.90 -27.86
CA ALA A 184 3.81 14.86 -28.32
C ALA A 184 4.13 14.36 -29.74
N GLU A 185 4.43 15.28 -30.66
CA GLU A 185 4.81 14.95 -32.05
C GLU A 185 6.10 14.12 -32.12
N SER A 186 7.00 14.25 -31.15
CA SER A 186 8.20 13.41 -31.03
C SER A 186 7.92 11.97 -30.53
N GLY A 187 6.65 11.61 -30.35
CA GLY A 187 6.22 10.29 -29.86
C GLY A 187 6.28 10.14 -28.33
N LYS A 188 6.59 11.22 -27.60
CA LYS A 188 6.66 11.22 -26.13
C LYS A 188 5.33 11.63 -25.50
N HIS A 189 5.12 11.24 -24.24
CA HIS A 189 3.87 11.54 -23.54
C HIS A 189 3.88 12.95 -22.92
N ALA A 190 3.38 13.93 -23.66
CA ALA A 190 3.32 15.33 -23.21
C ALA A 190 2.30 15.59 -22.08
N ALA A 191 1.41 14.65 -21.79
CA ALA A 191 0.39 14.76 -20.74
C ALA A 191 0.73 13.90 -19.50
N SER A 192 2.03 13.73 -19.21
CA SER A 192 2.48 12.97 -18.04
C SER A 192 2.43 13.82 -16.78
N ASP A 193 2.15 13.17 -15.65
CA ASP A 193 1.94 13.76 -14.32
C ASP A 193 3.06 14.76 -13.93
N HIS A 194 4.33 14.48 -14.25
CA HIS A 194 5.45 15.37 -13.91
C HIS A 194 5.45 16.72 -14.63
N PHE A 195 4.89 16.81 -15.84
CA PHE A 195 4.67 18.09 -16.53
C PHE A 195 3.53 18.88 -15.88
N GLU A 196 2.43 18.20 -15.50
CA GLU A 196 1.30 18.81 -14.80
C GLU A 196 1.74 19.36 -13.43
N ASP A 197 2.50 18.57 -12.67
CA ASP A 197 3.08 18.97 -11.40
C ASP A 197 4.00 20.17 -11.59
N ALA A 198 4.95 20.14 -12.54
CA ALA A 198 5.89 21.24 -12.76
C ALA A 198 5.16 22.54 -13.13
N LEU A 199 4.17 22.44 -14.01
CA LEU A 199 3.36 23.57 -14.47
C LEU A 199 2.56 24.20 -13.32
N THR A 200 1.90 23.38 -12.50
CA THR A 200 0.94 23.86 -11.49
C THR A 200 1.58 24.21 -10.15
N SER A 201 2.65 23.50 -9.76
CA SER A 201 3.33 23.69 -8.48
C SER A 201 4.50 24.68 -8.56
N ARG A 202 5.10 24.83 -9.75
CA ARG A 202 6.35 25.58 -9.97
C ARG A 202 7.49 25.06 -9.07
N VAL A 203 7.55 23.75 -8.81
CA VAL A 203 8.67 23.08 -8.11
C VAL A 203 9.40 22.14 -9.06
N THR A 204 10.57 21.63 -8.65
CA THR A 204 11.26 20.57 -9.40
C THR A 204 10.43 19.30 -9.38
N THR A 205 10.29 18.64 -10.53
CA THR A 205 9.60 17.36 -10.66
C THR A 205 10.47 16.34 -11.38
N ILE A 206 10.29 15.08 -11.03
CA ILE A 206 10.98 13.94 -11.63
C ILE A 206 9.91 12.94 -12.04
N GLY A 207 9.75 12.77 -13.35
CA GLY A 207 8.84 11.79 -13.93
C GLY A 207 9.49 10.43 -14.04
N CYS A 208 8.79 9.38 -13.59
CA CYS A 208 9.18 7.98 -13.72
C CYS A 208 8.10 7.18 -14.47
N ARG A 209 8.44 6.02 -15.03
CA ARG A 209 7.46 5.06 -15.57
C ARG A 209 7.14 3.94 -14.59
N ARG A 210 5.98 3.32 -14.80
CA ARG A 210 5.57 2.08 -14.16
C ARG A 210 4.68 1.23 -15.06
N CYS A 211 4.70 -0.09 -14.87
CA CYS A 211 3.87 -1.06 -15.56
C CYS A 211 3.29 -2.10 -14.60
N GLY A 212 2.04 -2.53 -14.85
CA GLY A 212 1.28 -3.40 -13.95
C GLY A 212 0.76 -2.67 -12.71
N GLY A 213 -0.31 -3.19 -12.11
CA GLY A 213 -0.86 -2.66 -10.87
C GLY A 213 -1.50 -3.79 -10.06
N GLY A 214 -0.98 -4.03 -8.87
CA GLY A 214 -1.50 -5.01 -7.93
C GLY A 214 -2.73 -4.50 -7.18
N MET A 215 -3.49 -5.43 -6.60
CA MET A 215 -4.72 -5.13 -5.86
C MET A 215 -4.48 -4.21 -4.66
N ALA A 216 -3.33 -4.35 -3.99
CA ALA A 216 -2.91 -3.50 -2.88
C ALA A 216 -2.34 -2.13 -3.31
N GLY A 217 -2.01 -1.94 -4.60
CA GLY A 217 -1.50 -0.67 -5.12
C GLY A 217 0.00 -0.66 -5.47
N PHE A 218 0.69 -1.78 -5.45
CA PHE A 218 2.09 -1.83 -5.92
C PHE A 218 2.19 -2.01 -7.44
N PRO A 219 3.14 -1.35 -8.13
CA PRO A 219 3.44 -1.63 -9.53
C PRO A 219 4.16 -2.98 -9.67
N PHE A 220 4.11 -3.60 -10.85
CA PHE A 220 4.91 -4.80 -11.11
C PHE A 220 6.36 -4.39 -11.43
N PHE A 221 6.52 -3.50 -12.39
CA PHE A 221 7.78 -2.84 -12.77
C PHE A 221 7.66 -1.32 -12.66
N ASP A 222 8.74 -0.65 -12.29
CA ASP A 222 8.85 0.81 -12.25
C ASP A 222 10.34 1.23 -12.24
N VAL A 223 10.60 2.53 -12.41
CA VAL A 223 11.95 3.15 -12.30
C VAL A 223 11.99 4.21 -11.20
N VAL A 224 11.14 4.04 -10.17
CA VAL A 224 10.97 5.07 -9.13
C VAL A 224 12.17 5.12 -8.21
N GLU A 225 12.88 4.01 -8.05
CA GLU A 225 14.13 3.98 -7.27
C GLU A 225 15.18 4.92 -7.86
N GLU A 226 15.36 4.89 -9.17
CA GLU A 226 16.26 5.77 -9.90
C GLU A 226 15.81 7.23 -9.75
N GLY A 227 14.49 7.49 -9.80
CA GLY A 227 13.93 8.82 -9.57
C GLY A 227 14.16 9.35 -8.16
N VAL A 228 14.04 8.50 -7.13
CA VAL A 228 14.34 8.87 -5.74
C VAL A 228 15.82 9.14 -5.54
N LYS A 229 16.71 8.29 -6.09
CA LYS A 229 18.17 8.54 -6.04
C LYS A 229 18.55 9.87 -6.70
N LEU A 230 17.91 10.19 -7.84
CA LEU A 230 18.08 11.47 -8.49
C LEU A 230 17.63 12.61 -7.56
N ALA A 231 16.45 12.52 -6.94
CA ALA A 231 15.95 13.50 -5.97
C ALA A 231 16.89 13.69 -4.76
N GLU A 232 17.48 12.61 -4.27
CA GLU A 232 18.44 12.61 -3.16
C GLU A 232 19.75 13.33 -3.52
N SER A 233 20.17 13.27 -4.79
CA SER A 233 21.36 13.98 -5.27
C SER A 233 21.18 15.51 -5.44
N LEU A 234 19.93 15.99 -5.49
CA LEU A 234 19.62 17.41 -5.70
C LEU A 234 19.75 18.24 -4.41
N PRO A 235 19.86 19.58 -4.48
CA PRO A 235 19.86 20.45 -3.29
C PRO A 235 18.49 20.57 -2.60
N ASN A 236 17.45 19.92 -3.12
CA ASN A 236 16.13 19.82 -2.52
C ASN A 236 16.19 19.08 -1.17
N ASP A 237 15.39 19.51 -0.20
CA ASP A 237 15.42 19.02 1.19
C ASP A 237 14.15 18.25 1.61
N LEU A 238 13.17 18.14 0.71
CA LEU A 238 11.92 17.42 0.92
C LEU A 238 11.52 16.66 -0.35
N ILE A 239 11.29 15.35 -0.23
CA ILE A 239 10.83 14.50 -1.35
C ILE A 239 9.32 14.26 -1.22
N ILE A 240 8.57 14.59 -2.26
CA ILE A 240 7.14 14.27 -2.39
C ILE A 240 7.01 13.08 -3.35
N LEU A 241 6.56 11.94 -2.82
CA LEU A 241 6.35 10.71 -3.57
C LEU A 241 4.91 10.64 -4.06
N GLU A 242 4.68 10.83 -5.36
CA GLU A 242 3.34 10.80 -5.96
C GLU A 242 3.03 9.45 -6.63
N GLY A 243 1.83 8.92 -6.35
CA GLY A 243 1.32 7.71 -6.99
C GLY A 243 0.57 7.93 -8.31
N SER A 244 0.43 6.87 -9.11
CA SER A 244 -0.31 6.84 -10.39
C SER A 244 -1.64 6.09 -10.28
N GLY A 245 -2.76 6.81 -10.33
CA GLY A 245 -4.08 6.20 -10.06
C GLY A 245 -4.15 5.66 -8.62
N ALA A 246 -4.42 4.37 -8.45
CA ALA A 246 -4.36 3.68 -7.15
C ALA A 246 -3.00 3.01 -6.87
N THR A 247 -2.05 3.15 -7.80
CA THR A 247 -0.70 2.60 -7.69
C THR A 247 0.21 3.62 -7.01
N PHE A 248 1.10 3.20 -6.11
CA PHE A 248 2.00 4.11 -5.39
C PHE A 248 3.44 3.56 -5.26
N PRO A 249 4.44 4.42 -4.99
CA PRO A 249 5.84 3.99 -4.81
C PRO A 249 5.98 2.98 -3.67
N ALA A 250 6.79 1.94 -3.86
CA ALA A 250 7.16 1.00 -2.80
C ALA A 250 8.18 1.63 -1.82
N TYR A 251 7.80 2.76 -1.24
CA TYR A 251 8.59 3.55 -0.32
C TYR A 251 7.80 3.82 0.96
N ARG A 252 8.49 3.74 2.10
CA ARG A 252 8.04 4.17 3.42
C ARG A 252 8.39 5.65 3.60
N ALA A 253 7.44 6.52 3.27
CA ALA A 253 7.58 7.95 3.53
C ALA A 253 7.45 8.25 5.03
N ASP A 254 7.92 9.41 5.48
CA ASP A 254 7.76 9.83 6.88
C ASP A 254 6.31 10.20 7.21
N ARG A 255 5.56 10.69 6.21
CA ARG A 255 4.13 10.97 6.30
C ARG A 255 3.38 10.58 5.02
N TYR A 256 2.10 10.28 5.15
CA TYR A 256 1.20 9.92 4.05
C TYR A 256 -0.04 10.83 4.02
N VAL A 257 -0.29 11.39 2.84
CA VAL A 257 -1.57 11.98 2.46
C VAL A 257 -2.27 11.00 1.52
N VAL A 258 -3.45 10.54 1.94
CA VAL A 258 -4.28 9.63 1.15
C VAL A 258 -5.46 10.39 0.57
N VAL A 259 -5.51 10.46 -0.75
CA VAL A 259 -6.56 11.15 -1.48
C VAL A 259 -7.68 10.18 -1.86
N VAL A 260 -8.89 10.51 -1.44
CA VAL A 260 -10.12 9.76 -1.68
C VAL A 260 -11.08 10.64 -2.46
N GLY A 261 -11.62 10.15 -3.57
CA GLY A 261 -12.67 10.85 -4.30
C GLY A 261 -14.05 10.48 -3.75
N ALA A 262 -14.87 11.47 -3.43
CA ALA A 262 -16.22 11.27 -2.90
C ALA A 262 -17.13 10.44 -3.82
N ARG A 263 -16.87 10.48 -5.14
CA ARG A 263 -17.59 9.71 -6.17
C ARG A 263 -17.25 8.21 -6.18
N GLN A 264 -16.27 7.75 -5.40
CA GLN A 264 -15.87 6.35 -5.40
C GLN A 264 -16.96 5.47 -4.76
N LYS A 265 -16.99 4.19 -5.15
CA LYS A 265 -17.82 3.21 -4.46
C LYS A 265 -17.23 2.97 -3.06
N LEU A 266 -18.07 3.02 -2.04
CA LEU A 266 -17.64 2.84 -0.65
C LEU A 266 -17.01 1.47 -0.43
N ASP A 267 -17.46 0.43 -1.13
CA ASP A 267 -16.92 -0.92 -1.02
C ASP A 267 -15.44 -1.00 -1.42
N PHE A 268 -14.97 -0.16 -2.36
CA PHE A 268 -13.54 -0.09 -2.71
C PHE A 268 -12.69 0.67 -1.68
N ILE A 269 -13.32 1.39 -0.75
CA ILE A 269 -12.65 2.12 0.33
C ILE A 269 -12.69 1.31 1.62
N ARG A 270 -13.87 0.75 1.97
CA ARG A 270 -14.11 -0.01 3.20
C ARG A 270 -13.73 -1.49 3.07
N GLY A 271 -13.76 -2.05 1.87
CA GLY A 271 -13.45 -3.46 1.59
C GLY A 271 -12.17 -3.64 0.77
N TYR A 272 -11.89 -4.89 0.42
CA TYR A 272 -10.69 -5.28 -0.34
C TYR A 272 -9.40 -4.73 0.29
N PHE A 273 -8.52 -4.09 -0.49
CA PHE A 273 -7.33 -3.37 -0.02
C PHE A 273 -7.57 -1.86 0.16
N GLY A 274 -8.82 -1.42 0.24
CA GLY A 274 -9.17 -0.07 0.68
C GLY A 274 -8.63 0.22 2.08
N PRO A 275 -8.92 -0.64 3.08
CA PRO A 275 -8.41 -0.51 4.45
C PRO A 275 -6.89 -0.39 4.54
N PHE A 276 -6.15 -1.18 3.75
CA PHE A 276 -4.69 -1.07 3.69
C PHE A 276 -4.22 0.33 3.25
N ARG A 277 -4.83 0.91 2.21
CA ARG A 277 -4.43 2.25 1.75
C ARG A 277 -4.79 3.32 2.78
N ILE A 278 -5.96 3.19 3.41
CA ILE A 278 -6.42 4.14 4.43
C ILE A 278 -5.56 4.02 5.70
N SER A 279 -5.13 2.83 6.10
CA SER A 279 -4.29 2.64 7.29
C SER A 279 -2.88 3.22 7.16
N LEU A 280 -2.42 3.51 5.94
CA LEU A 280 -1.18 4.25 5.72
C LEU A 280 -1.33 5.75 6.04
N ALA A 281 -2.54 6.31 6.04
CA ALA A 281 -2.76 7.74 6.09
C ALA A 281 -2.40 8.37 7.44
N ASP A 282 -1.60 9.44 7.41
CA ASP A 282 -1.58 10.42 8.50
C ASP A 282 -2.69 11.47 8.28
N VAL A 283 -3.01 11.77 7.01
CA VAL A 283 -4.08 12.69 6.60
C VAL A 283 -4.86 12.08 5.45
N VAL A 284 -6.20 12.14 5.54
CA VAL A 284 -7.11 11.81 4.44
C VAL A 284 -7.67 13.09 3.84
N VAL A 285 -7.57 13.24 2.53
CA VAL A 285 -8.18 14.35 1.78
C VAL A 285 -9.31 13.79 0.92
N VAL A 286 -10.54 14.20 1.23
CA VAL A 286 -11.71 13.87 0.42
C VAL A 286 -11.91 14.94 -0.64
N THR A 287 -11.79 14.56 -1.91
CA THR A 287 -11.97 15.45 -3.06
C THR A 287 -13.32 15.23 -3.72
N MET A 288 -13.76 16.21 -4.52
CA MET A 288 -15.04 16.16 -5.26
C MET A 288 -16.27 16.05 -4.36
N ALA A 289 -16.17 16.48 -3.10
CA ALA A 289 -17.26 16.44 -2.12
C ALA A 289 -18.45 17.31 -2.55
N ASP A 290 -18.19 18.39 -3.28
CA ASP A 290 -19.18 19.29 -3.90
C ASP A 290 -20.01 18.64 -5.02
N SER A 291 -19.71 17.38 -5.37
CA SER A 291 -20.33 16.69 -6.49
C SER A 291 -21.00 15.37 -6.13
N VAL A 292 -21.28 15.19 -4.85
CA VAL A 292 -22.08 14.09 -4.31
C VAL A 292 -23.12 14.65 -3.34
N ASP A 293 -24.19 13.89 -3.09
CA ASP A 293 -25.21 14.26 -2.11
C ASP A 293 -24.66 14.17 -0.67
N GLU A 294 -25.29 14.87 0.28
CA GLU A 294 -24.82 14.95 1.68
C GLU A 294 -24.73 13.57 2.39
N ASP A 295 -25.55 12.61 1.98
CA ASP A 295 -25.58 11.26 2.55
C ASP A 295 -24.40 10.36 2.13
N LYS A 296 -23.57 10.82 1.18
CA LYS A 296 -22.51 10.04 0.52
C LYS A 296 -21.15 10.14 1.19
#